data_AF-A0A934IJM4-F1
#
_entry.id   AF-A0A934IJM4-F1
#
_cell.length_a   1.000
_cell.length_b   1.000
_cell.length_c   1.000
_cell.angle_alpha   90.00
_cell.angle_beta   90.00
_cell.angle_gamma   90.00
#
_symmetry.space_group_name_H-M   'P 1'
#
loop_
_entity.id
_entity.type
_entity.pdbx_description
1 polymer ?
#
loop_
_entity_poly.entity_id
_entity_poly.type
_entity_poly.pdbx_seq_one_letter_code
_entity_poly.pdbx_strand_id
1 'polypeptide(L)' 'MKILAFAATNSRDSINSALFDFAAKRARSSLSPQAEVTFVDLNDIEMPIYSVDRERASGIP' A
#
# COMPACT_ATOMS: atom_id res chain seq x y z
N MET A 1 -9.82 -11.02 14.71
CA MET A 1 -9.24 -9.66 14.66
C MET A 1 -9.29 -9.17 13.23
N LYS A 2 -9.60 -7.89 12.99
CA LYS A 2 -9.58 -7.29 11.66
C LYS A 2 -8.42 -6.31 11.58
N ILE A 3 -7.61 -6.41 10.55
CA ILE A 3 -6.46 -5.54 10.28
C ILE A 3 -6.72 -4.81 8.97
N LEU A 4 -6.78 -3.48 9.03
CA LEU A 4 -6.77 -2.64 7.84
C LEU A 4 -5.34 -2.17 7.59
N ALA A 5 -4.85 -2.34 6.37
CA ALA A 5 -3.45 -2.20 6.05
C ALA A 5 -3.28 -1.43 4.72
N PHE A 6 -2.51 -0.34 4.71
CA PHE A 6 -2.16 0.44 3.52
C PHE A 6 -0.73 0.97 3.61
N ALA A 7 -0.02 0.99 2.48
CA ALA A 7 1.43 1.27 2.42
C ALA A 7 1.80 2.77 2.47
N ALA A 8 0.81 3.66 2.63
CA ALA A 8 0.98 5.12 2.68
C ALA A 8 1.75 5.71 1.48
N THR A 9 1.60 5.10 0.30
CA THR A 9 2.28 5.51 -0.93
C THR A 9 1.39 5.22 -2.13
N ASN A 10 1.44 6.11 -3.12
CA ASN A 10 0.83 5.94 -4.45
C ASN A 10 1.90 5.84 -5.54
N SER A 11 3.16 5.58 -5.15
CA SER A 11 4.22 5.21 -6.09
C SER A 11 4.11 3.71 -6.37
N ARG A 12 4.08 3.34 -7.64
CA ARG A 12 4.13 1.93 -8.08
C ARG A 12 5.48 1.28 -7.78
N ASP A 13 6.54 2.08 -7.71
CA ASP A 13 7.87 1.65 -7.29
C ASP A 13 8.14 2.22 -5.90
N SER A 14 7.79 1.46 -4.86
CA SER A 14 7.82 1.91 -3.48
C SER A 14 8.44 0.89 -2.54
N ILE A 15 9.50 1.32 -1.85
CA ILE A 15 10.11 0.55 -0.76
C ILE A 15 9.14 0.35 0.41
N ASN A 16 8.22 1.29 0.62
CA ASN A 16 7.19 1.18 1.65
C ASN A 16 6.20 0.06 1.31
N SER A 17 5.81 -0.08 0.04
CA SER A 17 4.97 -1.20 -0.41
C SER A 17 5.66 -2.56 -0.22
N ALA A 18 6.96 -2.65 -0.54
CA ALA A 18 7.73 -3.88 -0.34
C ALA A 18 7.87 -4.26 1.15
N LEU A 19 8.19 -3.29 2.02
CA LEU A 19 8.26 -3.49 3.46
C LEU A 19 6.91 -3.92 4.03
N PHE A 20 5.85 -3.29 3.55
CA PHE A 20 4.49 -3.55 3.98
C PHE A 20 4.04 -4.97 3.63
N ASP A 21 4.29 -5.43 2.41
CA ASP A 21 4.00 -6.81 1.97
C ASP A 21 4.68 -7.84 2.89
N PHE A 22 5.93 -7.58 3.25
CA PHE A 22 6.67 -8.42 4.17
C PHE A 22 6.04 -8.41 5.58
N ALA A 23 5.73 -7.22 6.12
CA ALA A 23 5.15 -7.07 7.44
C ALA A 23 3.77 -7.74 7.53
N ALA A 24 2.92 -7.60 6.51
CA ALA A 24 1.59 -8.21 6.49
C ALA A 24 1.66 -9.74 6.42
N LYS A 25 2.57 -10.30 5.61
CA LYS A 25 2.87 -11.74 5.59
C LYS A 25 3.29 -12.24 6.97
N ARG A 26 4.16 -11.48 7.68
CA ARG A 26 4.60 -11.81 9.04
C ARG A 26 3.49 -11.69 10.09
N ALA A 27 2.64 -10.67 10.01
CA ALA A 27 1.51 -10.51 10.91
C ALA A 27 0.55 -11.70 10.82
N ARG A 28 0.27 -12.17 9.60
CA ARG A 28 -0.55 -13.37 9.36
C ARG A 28 0.13 -14.65 9.87
N SER A 29 1.44 -14.81 9.68
CA SER A 29 2.13 -16.04 10.10
C SER A 29 2.36 -16.14 11.61
N SER A 30 2.63 -15.01 12.27
CA SER A 30 3.22 -15.01 13.62
C SER A 30 2.34 -14.39 14.69
N LEU A 31 1.46 -13.46 14.33
CA LEU A 31 0.68 -12.71 15.31
C LEU A 31 -0.73 -13.26 15.45
N SER A 32 -1.41 -13.52 14.32
CA SER A 32 -2.77 -14.05 14.35
C SER A 32 -3.12 -14.75 13.02
N PRO A 33 -3.00 -16.09 12.95
CA PRO A 33 -3.25 -16.87 11.73
C PRO A 33 -4.66 -16.70 11.14
N GLN A 34 -5.63 -16.37 12.00
CA GLN A 34 -7.04 -16.16 11.66
C GLN A 34 -7.41 -14.68 11.51
N ALA A 35 -6.44 -13.76 11.50
CA ALA A 35 -6.73 -12.36 11.25
C ALA A 35 -7.21 -12.14 9.81
N GLU A 36 -8.30 -11.40 9.68
CA GLU A 36 -8.79 -10.90 8.40
C GLU A 36 -8.01 -9.62 8.08
N VAL A 37 -7.17 -9.68 7.05
CA VAL A 37 -6.36 -8.53 6.61
C VAL A 37 -7.00 -7.95 5.35
N THR A 38 -7.39 -6.68 5.42
CA THR A 38 -7.85 -5.91 4.26
C THR A 38 -6.74 -4.99 3.81
N PHE A 39 -6.40 -5.10 2.53
CA PHE A 39 -5.37 -4.28 1.89
C PHE A 39 -6.03 -3.15 1.11
N VAL A 40 -5.51 -1.93 1.28
CA VAL A 40 -5.94 -0.75 0.52
C VAL A 40 -4.73 -0.21 -0.24
N ASP A 41 -4.80 -0.27 -1.57
CA ASP A 41 -3.88 0.45 -2.45
C ASP A 41 -4.38 1.88 -2.64
N LEU A 42 -3.49 2.85 -2.47
CA LEU A 42 -3.82 4.26 -2.69
C LEU A 42 -3.99 4.59 -4.18
N ASN A 43 -3.54 3.73 -5.09
CA ASN A 43 -3.77 3.89 -6.52
C ASN A 43 -5.22 3.56 -6.94
N ASP A 44 -5.92 2.75 -6.15
CA ASP A 44 -7.33 2.41 -6.40
C ASP A 44 -8.28 3.54 -5.98
N ILE A 45 -7.76 4.52 -5.24
CA ILE A 45 -8.51 5.64 -4.70
C ILE A 45 -7.94 6.92 -5.29
N GLU A 46 -8.71 7.63 -6.10
CA GLU A 46 -8.26 8.91 -6.61
C GLU A 46 -8.15 9.93 -5.47
N MET A 47 -6.91 10.26 -5.10
CA MET A 47 -6.60 11.22 -4.04
C MET A 47 -5.88 12.46 -4.59
N PRO A 48 -6.12 13.65 -4.01
CA PRO A 48 -5.46 14.89 -4.40
C PRO A 48 -4.05 14.98 -3.80
N ILE A 49 -3.22 13.97 -4.05
CA ILE A 49 -1.83 13.90 -3.59
C ILE A 49 -0.89 13.78 -4.78
N TYR A 50 0.36 14.21 -4.58
CA TYR A 50 1.42 14.05 -5.57
C TYR A 50 1.61 12.57 -5.94
N SER A 51 1.83 12.28 -7.22
CA SER A 51 2.18 10.96 -7.75
C SER A 51 3.29 11.09 -8.77
N VAL A 52 4.44 10.50 -8.48
CA VAL A 52 5.59 10.45 -9.41
C VAL A 52 5.22 9.70 -10.70
N ASP A 53 4.36 8.69 -10.60
CA ASP A 53 3.87 7.94 -11.76
C ASP A 53 2.97 8.79 -12.66
N ARG A 54 2.11 9.61 -12.07
CA ARG A 54 1.26 10.55 -12.82
C ARG A 54 2.11 11.61 -13.53
N GLU A 55 3.11 12.16 -12.84
CA GLU A 55 4.03 13.12 -13.44
C GLU A 55 4.80 12.50 -14.62
N ARG A 56 5.30 11.27 -14.48
CA ARG A 56 5.99 10.57 -15.58
C ARG A 56 5.07 10.26 -16.77
N ALA A 57 3.80 9.95 -16.52
CA ALA A 57 2.84 9.57 -17.56
C ALA A 57 2.26 10.76 -18.33
N SER A 58 1.95 11.85 -17.62
CA SER A 58 1.24 13.01 -18.17
C SER A 58 2.05 14.32 -18.16
N GLY A 59 3.28 14.29 -17.67
CA GLY A 59 4.09 15.48 -17.45
C GLY A 59 3.67 16.25 -16.19
N ILE A 60 4.22 17.45 -16.06
CA ILE A 60 3.88 18.40 -15.00
C ILE A 60 2.77 19.32 -15.55
N PRO A 61 1.61 19.46 -14.88
CA PRO A 61 0.67 20.56 -15.15
C PRO A 61 1.29 21.92 -14.86
#